data_AF-A0A7C7GQU9-F1
#
_entry.id   AF-A0A7C7GQU9-F1
#
_cell.length_a   1.000
_cell.length_b   1.000
_cell.length_c   1.000
_cell.angle_alpha   90.00
_cell.angle_beta   90.00
_cell.angle_gamma   90.00
#
_symmetry.space_group_name_H-M   'P 1'
#
loop_
_entity.id
_entity.type
_entity.pdbx_description
1 polymer ?
#
loop_
_entity_poly.entity_id
_entity_poly.type
_entity_poly.pdbx_seq_one_letter_code
_entity_poly.pdbx_strand_id
1 'polypeptide(L)'
;VVIGMSIVAFGTSLPELATSVIAAFRRESALSMGNIIGSNLFNILLVLGLVSIIKPIDISSGILTFEIPVMILFGLVLIPLSFMRQPVSRASSVLLFIGYVIFLFNLNW
;
A
#
# COMPACT_ATOMS: atom_id res chain seq x y z
N VAL A 1 10.21 -13.97 15.83
CA VAL A 1 9.38 -13.87 14.60
C VAL A 1 8.61 -12.55 14.56
N VAL A 2 7.81 -12.22 15.58
CA VAL A 2 7.02 -10.96 15.63
C VAL A 2 7.91 -9.71 15.53
N ILE A 3 8.93 -9.55 16.39
CA ILE A 3 9.82 -8.37 16.36
C ILE A 3 10.60 -8.29 15.03
N GLY A 4 11.09 -9.43 14.51
CA GLY A 4 11.84 -9.48 13.26
C GLY A 4 11.00 -9.08 12.05
N MET A 5 9.79 -9.65 11.90
CA MET A 5 8.88 -9.26 10.80
C MET A 5 8.39 -7.82 10.95
N SER A 6 8.04 -7.37 12.16
CA SER A 6 7.58 -5.99 12.36
C SER A 6 8.69 -4.96 12.10
N ILE A 7 9.91 -5.18 12.57
CA ILE A 7 11.03 -4.25 12.32
C ILE A 7 11.40 -4.24 10.84
N VAL A 8 11.44 -5.40 10.17
CA VAL A 8 11.73 -5.46 8.74
C VAL A 8 10.63 -4.78 7.93
N ALA A 9 9.35 -5.07 8.21
CA ALA A 9 8.23 -4.44 7.54
C ALA A 9 8.18 -2.92 7.76
N PHE A 10 8.43 -2.46 8.99
CA PHE A 10 8.58 -1.02 9.26
C PHE A 10 9.79 -0.43 8.54
N GLY A 11 10.93 -1.12 8.59
CA GLY A 11 12.18 -0.66 7.99
C GLY A 11 12.12 -0.50 6.48
N THR A 12 11.34 -1.33 5.77
CA THR A 12 11.14 -1.21 4.33
C THR A 12 10.24 -0.03 3.95
N SER A 13 9.18 0.23 4.72
CA SER A 13 8.20 1.27 4.39
C SER A 13 8.48 2.64 5.04
N LEU A 14 9.37 2.70 6.05
CA LEU A 14 9.79 3.95 6.69
C LEU A 14 10.47 4.94 5.72
N PRO A 15 11.44 4.52 4.87
CA PRO A 15 12.03 5.41 3.87
C PRO A 15 10.99 5.95 2.88
N GLU A 16 10.07 5.08 2.43
CA GLU A 16 9.01 5.46 1.49
C GLU A 16 8.02 6.45 2.12
N LEU A 17 7.67 6.25 3.39
CA LEU A 17 6.86 7.19 4.15
C LEU A 17 7.57 8.53 4.29
N ALA A 18 8.87 8.53 4.60
CA ALA A 18 9.66 9.74 4.74
C ALA A 18 9.73 10.53 3.41
N THR A 19 9.97 9.86 2.28
CA THR A 19 10.01 10.52 0.96
C THR A 19 8.65 11.08 0.56
N SER A 20 7.57 10.32 0.77
CA SER A 20 6.20 10.80 0.51
C SER A 20 5.81 11.99 1.40
N VAL A 21 6.15 11.98 2.68
CA VAL A 21 5.88 13.09 3.60
C VAL A 21 6.65 14.34 3.20
N ILE A 22 7.95 14.21 2.88
CA ILE A 22 8.77 15.34 2.43
C ILE A 22 8.24 15.91 1.11
N ALA A 23 7.88 15.06 0.14
CA ALA A 23 7.29 15.49 -1.12
C ALA A 23 5.95 16.23 -0.90
N ALA A 24 5.10 15.74 0.00
CA ALA A 24 3.86 16.39 0.38
C ALA A 24 4.10 17.77 1.03
N PHE A 25 5.07 17.88 1.95
CA PHE A 25 5.47 19.16 2.55
C PHE A 25 6.00 20.15 1.52
N ARG A 26 6.73 19.69 0.50
CA ARG A 26 7.22 20.50 -0.63
C ARG A 26 6.14 20.81 -1.68
N ARG A 27 4.91 20.33 -1.49
CA ARG A 27 3.78 20.43 -2.44
C ARG A 27 4.04 19.74 -3.78
N GLU A 28 4.96 18.79 -3.81
CA GLU A 28 5.31 17.96 -4.96
C GLU A 28 4.38 16.75 -5.04
N SER A 29 3.09 17.01 -5.29
CA SER A 29 2.03 15.99 -5.25
C SER A 29 2.26 14.86 -6.27
N ALA A 30 2.83 15.19 -7.44
CA ALA A 30 3.16 14.21 -8.47
C ALA A 30 4.27 13.24 -8.02
N LEU A 31 5.30 13.76 -7.32
CA LEU A 31 6.38 12.93 -6.79
C LEU A 31 5.87 12.00 -5.69
N SER A 32 5.06 12.52 -4.77
CA SER A 32 4.44 11.71 -3.71
C SER A 32 3.57 10.58 -4.29
N MET A 33 2.78 10.87 -5.33
CA MET A 33 1.93 9.87 -5.99
C MET A 33 2.76 8.83 -6.74
N GLY A 34 3.81 9.28 -7.46
CA GLY A 34 4.75 8.40 -8.14
C GLY A 34 5.47 7.45 -7.17
N ASN A 35 5.86 7.93 -5.99
CA ASN A 35 6.45 7.10 -4.94
C ASN A 35 5.48 6.02 -4.46
N ILE A 36 4.22 6.36 -4.15
CA ILE A 36 3.22 5.42 -3.65
C ILE A 36 2.87 4.35 -4.71
N ILE A 37 2.68 4.75 -5.96
CA ILE A 37 2.34 3.80 -7.03
C ILE A 37 3.55 2.93 -7.38
N GLY A 38 4.72 3.55 -7.54
CA GLY A 38 5.95 2.87 -7.95
C GLY A 38 6.44 1.85 -6.92
N SER A 39 6.47 2.19 -5.64
CA SER A 39 6.89 1.28 -4.56
C SER A 39 5.98 0.04 -4.46
N ASN A 40 4.66 0.22 -4.48
CA ASN A 40 3.71 -0.90 -4.46
C ASN A 40 3.87 -1.80 -5.69
N LEU A 41 4.05 -1.21 -6.88
CA LEU A 41 4.26 -1.98 -8.11
C LEU A 41 5.58 -2.76 -8.06
N PHE A 42 6.66 -2.13 -7.59
CA PHE A 42 7.96 -2.78 -7.42
C PHE A 42 7.89 -3.93 -6.40
N ASN A 43 7.20 -3.73 -5.28
CA ASN A 43 7.04 -4.75 -4.25
C ASN A 43 6.23 -5.96 -4.77
N ILE A 44 5.16 -5.74 -5.53
CA ILE A 44 4.35 -6.84 -6.08
C ILE A 44 5.05 -7.53 -7.26
N LEU A 45 5.58 -6.77 -8.21
CA LEU A 45 6.13 -7.35 -9.44
C LEU A 45 7.53 -7.92 -9.23
N LEU A 46 8.42 -7.14 -8.59
CA LEU A 46 9.81 -7.55 -8.43
C LEU A 46 10.01 -8.36 -7.17
N VAL A 47 9.67 -7.83 -5.99
CA VAL A 47 9.98 -8.51 -4.72
C VAL A 47 9.15 -9.79 -4.58
N LEU A 48 7.82 -9.67 -4.60
CA LEU A 48 6.93 -10.83 -4.47
C LEU A 48 7.07 -11.79 -5.66
N GLY A 49 7.19 -11.26 -6.89
CA GLY A 49 7.44 -12.06 -8.09
C GLY A 49 8.72 -12.90 -7.99
N LEU A 50 9.86 -12.29 -7.66
CA LEU A 50 11.11 -13.03 -7.48
C LEU A 50 11.05 -14.03 -6.31
N VAL A 51 10.46 -13.64 -5.18
CA VAL A 51 10.28 -14.54 -4.03
C VAL A 51 9.45 -15.76 -4.44
N SER A 52 8.38 -15.57 -5.20
CA SER A 52 7.51 -16.67 -5.66
C SER A 52 8.20 -17.65 -6.62
N ILE A 53 9.18 -17.19 -7.40
CA ILE A 53 9.99 -18.04 -8.29
C ILE A 53 10.96 -18.89 -7.46
N ILE A 54 11.58 -18.31 -6.43
CA ILE A 54 12.57 -18.99 -5.59
C ILE A 54 11.89 -19.98 -4.64
N LYS A 55 10.77 -19.57 -4.02
CA LYS A 55 10.03 -20.38 -3.06
C LYS A 55 8.53 -20.16 -3.27
N PRO A 56 7.76 -21.24 -3.57
CA PRO A 56 6.31 -21.15 -3.61
C PRO A 56 5.77 -20.58 -2.29
N ILE A 57 4.88 -19.59 -2.42
CA ILE A 57 4.26 -18.91 -1.29
C ILE A 57 2.99 -19.68 -0.95
N ASP A 58 2.92 -20.26 0.25
CA ASP A 58 1.68 -20.84 0.77
C ASP A 58 0.73 -19.70 1.18
N ILE A 59 -0.47 -19.68 0.58
CA ILE A 59 -1.47 -18.64 0.78
C ILE A 59 -2.66 -19.25 1.53
N SER A 60 -3.08 -18.64 2.64
CA SER A 60 -4.27 -19.07 3.36
C SER A 60 -5.55 -18.68 2.60
N SER A 61 -6.65 -19.39 2.84
CA SER A 61 -7.94 -19.08 2.21
C SER A 61 -8.46 -17.68 2.58
N GLY A 62 -8.13 -17.17 3.77
CA GLY A 62 -8.49 -15.82 4.20
C GLY A 62 -7.83 -14.73 3.36
N ILE A 63 -6.55 -14.90 3.01
CA ILE A 63 -5.83 -13.94 2.15
C ILE A 63 -6.48 -13.85 0.77
N LEU A 64 -6.84 -15.00 0.18
CA LEU A 64 -7.44 -15.05 -1.16
C LEU A 64 -8.87 -14.50 -1.22
N THR A 65 -9.66 -14.71 -0.17
CA THR A 65 -11.10 -14.37 -0.17
C THR A 65 -11.40 -13.00 0.40
N PHE A 66 -10.53 -12.44 1.24
CA PHE A 66 -10.76 -11.16 1.91
C PHE A 66 -9.66 -10.14 1.62
N GLU A 67 -8.39 -10.47 1.93
CA GLU A 67 -7.31 -9.47 1.86
C GLU A 67 -7.02 -9.01 0.43
N ILE A 68 -6.81 -9.96 -0.51
CA ILE A 68 -6.52 -9.62 -1.92
C ILE A 68 -7.68 -8.83 -2.56
N PRO A 69 -8.96 -9.26 -2.47
CA PRO A 69 -10.06 -8.48 -3.02
C PRO A 69 -10.17 -7.06 -2.47
N VAL A 70 -9.94 -6.88 -1.16
CA VAL A 70 -9.93 -5.54 -0.55
C VAL A 70 -8.75 -4.72 -1.09
N MET A 71 -7.55 -5.28 -1.18
CA MET A 71 -6.39 -4.57 -1.77
C MET A 71 -6.65 -4.15 -3.23
N ILE A 72 -7.29 -5.01 -4.03
CA ILE A 72 -7.71 -4.68 -5.39
C ILE A 72 -8.73 -3.53 -5.37
N LEU A 73 -9.70 -3.55 -4.46
CA LEU A 73 -10.68 -2.47 -4.31
C LEU A 73 -9.98 -1.13 -4.00
N PHE A 74 -9.01 -1.10 -3.08
CA PHE A 74 -8.21 0.08 -2.82
C PHE A 74 -7.47 0.58 -4.06
N GLY A 75 -6.84 -0.34 -4.81
CA GLY A 75 -6.18 -0.02 -6.08
C GLY A 75 -7.16 0.59 -7.09
N LEU A 76 -8.34 -0.01 -7.26
CA LEU A 76 -9.39 0.48 -8.15
C LEU A 76 -9.92 1.85 -7.74
N VAL A 77 -10.02 2.15 -6.45
CA VAL A 77 -10.41 3.48 -5.94
C VAL A 77 -9.32 4.52 -6.23
N LEU A 78 -8.04 4.14 -6.21
CA LEU A 78 -6.94 5.05 -6.55
C LEU A 78 -6.93 5.47 -8.03
N ILE A 79 -7.44 4.63 -8.94
CA ILE A 79 -7.50 4.93 -10.39
C ILE A 79 -8.30 6.23 -10.67
N PRO A 80 -9.60 6.36 -10.34
CA PRO A 80 -10.35 7.58 -10.59
C PRO A 80 -9.81 8.77 -9.80
N LEU A 81 -9.30 8.54 -8.59
CA LEU A 81 -8.65 9.60 -7.80
C LEU A 81 -7.41 10.16 -8.52
N SER A 82 -6.64 9.32 -9.22
CA SER A 82 -5.43 9.73 -9.96
C SER A 82 -5.73 10.69 -11.12
N PHE A 83 -6.93 10.59 -11.71
CA PHE A 83 -7.36 11.47 -12.80
C PHE A 83 -7.92 12.82 -12.30
N MET A 84 -8.12 12.99 -11.00
CA MET A 84 -8.58 14.25 -10.44
C MET A 84 -7.44 15.29 -10.43
N ARG A 85 -7.79 16.58 -10.52
CA ARG A 85 -6.81 17.69 -10.42
C ARG A 85 -5.97 17.67 -9.15
N GLN A 86 -6.51 17.11 -8.06
CA GLN A 86 -5.83 16.93 -6.79
C GLN A 86 -6.08 15.49 -6.29
N PRO A 87 -5.24 14.53 -6.71
CA PRO A 87 -5.45 13.11 -6.36
C PRO A 87 -5.32 12.86 -4.86
N VAL A 88 -4.43 13.58 -4.19
CA VAL A 88 -4.20 13.53 -2.74
C VAL A 88 -4.86 14.73 -2.06
N SER A 89 -6.17 14.82 -2.19
CA SER A 89 -6.97 15.80 -1.43
C SER A 89 -7.18 15.33 0.01
N ARG A 90 -7.46 16.25 0.94
CA ARG A 90 -7.81 15.88 2.32
C ARG A 90 -8.98 14.90 2.39
N ALA A 91 -9.98 15.08 1.51
CA ALA A 91 -11.15 14.21 1.46
C ALA A 91 -10.80 12.80 0.99
N SER A 92 -10.02 12.67 -0.09
CA SER A 92 -9.59 11.36 -0.60
C SER A 92 -8.67 10.63 0.38
N SER A 93 -7.76 11.35 1.05
CA SER A 93 -6.91 10.78 2.10
C SER A 93 -7.70 10.29 3.31
N VAL A 94 -8.69 11.07 3.78
CA VAL A 94 -9.55 10.65 4.91
C VAL A 94 -10.41 9.45 4.54
N LEU A 95 -10.98 9.43 3.34
CA LEU A 95 -11.78 8.31 2.85
C LEU A 95 -10.95 7.01 2.81
N LEU A 96 -9.76 7.06 2.21
CA LEU A 96 -8.86 5.90 2.13
C LEU A 96 -8.38 5.47 3.52
N PHE A 97 -8.09 6.42 4.41
CA PHE A 97 -7.66 6.12 5.77
C PHE A 97 -8.76 5.45 6.60
N ILE A 98 -10.00 5.94 6.52
CA ILE A 98 -11.15 5.31 7.19
C ILE A 98 -11.37 3.91 6.64
N GLY A 99 -11.31 3.74 5.32
CA GLY A 99 -11.41 2.41 4.70
C GLY A 99 -10.32 1.47 5.24
N TYR A 100 -9.08 1.95 5.39
CA TYR A 100 -7.97 1.15 5.88
C TYR A 100 -8.17 0.75 7.34
N VAL A 101 -8.66 1.66 8.18
CA VAL A 101 -9.01 1.37 9.58
C VAL A 101 -10.13 0.34 9.66
N ILE A 102 -11.18 0.45 8.83
CA ILE A 102 -12.25 -0.55 8.74
C ILE A 102 -11.68 -1.91 8.32
N PHE A 103 -10.81 -1.94 7.33
CA PHE A 103 -10.13 -3.17 6.90
C PHE A 103 -9.36 -3.81 8.06
N LEU A 104 -8.56 -3.04 8.82
CA LEU A 104 -7.82 -3.54 9.98
C LEU A 104 -8.72 -4.15 11.07
N PHE A 105 -9.89 -3.56 11.33
CA PHE A 105 -10.83 -4.10 12.31
C PHE A 105 -11.54 -5.37 11.84
N ASN A 106 -11.75 -5.52 10.53
CA ASN A 106 -12.36 -6.72 9.94
C ASN A 106 -11.33 -7.82 9.66
N LEU A 107 -10.04 -7.52 9.80
CA LEU A 107 -8.99 -8.52 9.74
C LEU A 107 -9.11 -9.43 10.96
N ASN A 108 -9.67 -10.62 10.75
CA ASN A 108 -9.78 -11.65 11.78
C ASN A 108 -8.38 -12.18 12.09
N TRP A 109 -7.81 -11.72 13.20
CA TRP A 109 -6.53 -12.17 13.75
C TRP A 109 -6.55 -13.65 14.13
#